data_AF-A0A563BES7-F1
#
_entry.id   AF-A0A563BES7-F1
#
_cell.length_a   1.000
_cell.length_b   1.000
_cell.length_c   1.000
_cell.angle_alpha   90.00
_cell.angle_beta   90.00
_cell.angle_gamma   90.00
#
_symmetry.space_group_name_H-M   'P 1'
#
loop_
_entity.id
_entity.type
_entity.pdbx_description
1 polymer ?
#
loop_
_entity_poly.entity_id
_entity_poly.type
_entity_poly.pdbx_seq_one_letter_code
_entity_poly.pdbx_strand_id
1 'polypeptide(L)'
;MINSANKTTEFPLRLTVNTNNRTGYTATISSESNNTALVNNTSAMLAKIDSISTPSSLANLPNNTWGYRLASAPNYNPIPALAAPASFRQTTEATNGVSITDLNIGMKLASNLENGSYTNRLIFSVVTNPIDRRAVFKPGPEINQAIARVNSGSRANAFRRCTVTEGIKQQPHYNVADPVESDFGVYIWPDWSWGDKGICYGSDAAKIYANPDSSYMFSSFSGIYSADFSNIDTSEVISMKGMFKDASYLNPIDVSRFDTHKVQDMSEMFSGIRALMRRDTITLNLSNFNTANVVNMKGMFKDSSRFTDINISSFNTSKVTDMSEMFYGATSLPTINLSSFDFQNVTDMNSMFFQLPNLQTVIASRFNTGKVTNFKNMFWNAAITSLNTAGFETQSAVNMSGMFYGTRIPNLDLSSFNTQNVTDMSTMFAGTEYLTTLYLTNFDTRNVTKFNEMFYLGRYTRDSLTRIYVKNDFNLSSAPNLRLEAFGGRRLIKTSNGSSCYIPTGEQLKCLRIDRPGAPGYFTQI
;
A
#
# COMPACT_ATOMS: atom_id res chain seq x y z
N MET A 1 -33.45 50.01 18.79
CA MET A 1 -34.25 51.14 18.28
C MET A 1 -33.53 51.73 17.09
N ILE A 2 -34.18 51.79 15.94
CA ILE A 2 -33.62 52.41 14.73
C ILE A 2 -34.24 53.80 14.64
N ASN A 3 -33.42 54.84 14.65
CA ASN A 3 -33.91 56.19 14.38
C ASN A 3 -34.11 56.35 12.87
N SER A 4 -35.37 56.51 12.43
CA SER A 4 -35.78 56.66 11.03
C SER A 4 -35.19 57.90 10.33
N ALA A 5 -34.48 58.77 11.07
CA ALA A 5 -33.76 59.91 10.49
C ALA A 5 -32.64 59.49 9.52
N ASN A 6 -32.01 58.32 9.72
CA ASN A 6 -30.98 57.79 8.82
C ASN A 6 -31.59 56.71 7.91
N LYS A 7 -31.77 57.09 6.65
CA LYS A 7 -32.63 56.43 5.65
C LYS A 7 -32.21 55.01 5.25
N THR A 8 -31.11 54.46 5.76
CA THR A 8 -30.63 53.11 5.46
C THR A 8 -29.85 52.55 6.66
N THR A 9 -30.05 51.27 7.01
CA THR A 9 -29.37 50.62 8.15
C THR A 9 -29.00 49.19 7.82
N GLU A 10 -27.89 48.71 8.39
CA GLU A 10 -27.43 47.34 8.27
C GLU A 10 -27.14 46.74 9.66
N PHE A 11 -27.57 45.49 9.87
CA PHE A 11 -27.36 44.73 11.10
C PHE A 11 -26.54 43.47 10.79
N PRO A 12 -25.33 43.32 11.35
CA PRO A 12 -24.59 42.08 11.23
C PRO A 12 -25.20 40.99 12.10
N LEU A 13 -25.25 39.77 11.58
CA LEU A 13 -25.64 38.55 12.25
C LEU A 13 -24.54 37.51 12.04
N ARG A 14 -24.12 36.84 13.11
CA ARG A 14 -23.13 35.77 13.05
C ARG A 14 -23.80 34.44 13.40
N LEU A 15 -23.81 33.51 12.46
CA LEU A 15 -24.27 32.15 12.68
C LEU A 15 -23.09 31.21 12.86
N THR A 16 -23.11 30.47 13.96
CA THR A 16 -22.10 29.48 14.31
C THR A 16 -22.72 28.10 14.33
N VAL A 17 -22.26 27.21 13.46
CA VAL A 17 -22.65 25.80 13.44
C VAL A 17 -21.50 24.96 13.98
N ASN A 18 -21.75 24.19 15.03
CA ASN A 18 -20.79 23.23 15.56
C ASN A 18 -21.30 21.82 15.26
N THR A 19 -20.58 21.06 14.44
CA THR A 19 -21.00 19.73 14.00
C THR A 19 -19.77 18.84 13.75
N ASN A 20 -19.98 17.53 13.83
CA ASN A 20 -19.04 16.48 13.46
C ASN A 20 -19.57 15.62 12.31
N ASN A 21 -20.57 16.11 11.54
CA ASN A 21 -21.16 15.35 10.45
C ASN A 21 -20.17 15.18 9.29
N ARG A 22 -19.90 13.92 8.91
CA ARG A 22 -18.93 13.54 7.88
C ARG A 22 -19.35 13.88 6.44
N THR A 23 -20.63 14.13 6.23
CA THR A 23 -21.18 14.58 4.94
C THR A 23 -21.53 16.06 4.93
N GLY A 24 -21.32 16.76 6.04
CA GLY A 24 -21.60 18.18 6.17
C GLY A 24 -23.03 18.51 6.58
N TYR A 25 -23.46 19.72 6.26
CA TYR A 25 -24.80 20.22 6.57
C TYR A 25 -25.28 21.25 5.54
N THR A 26 -26.59 21.48 5.55
CA THR A 26 -27.26 22.56 4.82
C THR A 26 -27.92 23.50 5.82
N ALA A 27 -27.64 24.80 5.69
CA ALA A 27 -28.27 25.85 6.48
C ALA A 27 -29.14 26.75 5.61
N THR A 28 -30.37 26.94 6.06
CA THR A 28 -31.42 27.68 5.35
C THR A 28 -31.97 28.81 6.20
N ILE A 29 -32.47 29.85 5.53
CA ILE A 29 -33.14 31.00 6.13
C ILE A 29 -34.54 31.13 5.55
N SER A 30 -35.51 31.48 6.39
CA SER A 30 -36.87 31.85 5.99
C SER A 30 -37.49 32.78 7.03
N SER A 31 -38.63 33.41 6.73
CA SER A 31 -39.53 33.96 7.75
C SER A 31 -40.35 32.86 8.43
N GLU A 32 -40.82 33.11 9.65
CA GLU A 32 -41.69 32.18 10.41
C GLU A 32 -43.03 31.90 9.72
N SER A 33 -43.45 32.76 8.78
CA SER A 33 -44.66 32.59 7.98
C SER A 33 -44.40 32.90 6.50
N ASN A 34 -45.41 32.75 5.64
CA ASN A 34 -45.33 33.21 4.26
C ASN A 34 -45.38 34.75 4.12
N ASN A 35 -45.73 35.47 5.20
CA ASN A 35 -45.60 36.91 5.22
C ASN A 35 -44.18 37.30 5.63
N THR A 36 -43.42 37.80 4.67
CA THR A 36 -42.00 38.19 4.82
C THR A 36 -41.84 39.65 5.27
N ALA A 37 -42.93 40.43 5.40
CA ALA A 37 -42.86 41.82 5.83
C ALA A 37 -42.72 41.95 7.35
N LEU A 38 -42.03 42.99 7.84
CA LEU A 38 -42.12 43.39 9.25
C LEU A 38 -43.42 44.15 9.44
N VAL A 39 -44.26 43.74 10.40
CA VAL A 39 -45.61 44.30 10.58
C VAL A 39 -45.69 45.07 11.90
N ASN A 40 -46.29 46.27 11.86
CA ASN A 40 -46.69 47.01 13.05
C ASN A 40 -48.13 46.63 13.43
N ASN A 41 -48.28 45.72 14.41
CA ASN A 41 -49.59 45.22 14.83
C ASN A 41 -50.42 46.24 15.63
N THR A 42 -49.83 47.36 16.03
CA THR A 42 -50.54 48.47 16.70
C THR A 42 -50.98 49.57 15.73
N SER A 43 -50.59 49.48 14.45
CA SER A 43 -50.97 50.43 13.40
C SER A 43 -52.42 50.23 12.97
N ALA A 44 -53.21 51.29 12.99
CA ALA A 44 -54.56 51.30 12.40
C ALA A 44 -54.53 51.17 10.86
N MET A 45 -53.39 51.46 10.23
CA MET A 45 -53.18 51.38 8.78
C MET A 45 -52.45 50.11 8.34
N LEU A 46 -52.20 49.17 9.25
CA LEU A 46 -51.42 47.95 9.00
C LEU A 46 -50.06 48.26 8.34
N ALA A 47 -49.34 49.26 8.86
CA ALA A 47 -48.04 49.66 8.32
C ALA A 47 -47.04 48.48 8.29
N LYS A 48 -46.29 48.39 7.19
CA LYS A 48 -45.33 47.30 6.92
C LYS A 48 -44.01 47.81 6.38
N ILE A 49 -42.97 46.99 6.58
CA ILE A 49 -41.69 47.08 5.87
C ILE A 49 -41.57 45.79 5.07
N ASP A 50 -41.74 45.88 3.76
CA ASP A 50 -41.84 44.70 2.89
C ASP A 50 -40.48 44.10 2.60
N SER A 51 -40.44 42.79 2.33
CA SER A 51 -39.21 42.23 1.80
C SER A 51 -38.97 42.73 0.37
N ILE A 52 -37.71 42.97 0.00
CA ILE A 52 -37.38 43.28 -1.40
C ILE A 52 -37.83 42.16 -2.34
N SER A 53 -38.20 42.50 -3.57
CA SER A 53 -38.63 41.53 -4.59
C SER A 53 -37.48 41.02 -5.47
N THR A 54 -36.37 41.76 -5.54
CA THR A 54 -35.21 41.44 -6.38
C THR A 54 -33.91 41.82 -5.67
N PRO A 55 -32.79 41.10 -5.89
CA PRO A 55 -31.53 41.42 -5.24
C PRO A 55 -31.05 42.85 -5.53
N SER A 56 -30.53 43.55 -4.52
CA SER A 56 -30.15 44.97 -4.63
C SER A 56 -29.07 45.36 -3.61
N SER A 57 -28.25 46.35 -3.93
CA SER A 57 -27.28 46.92 -2.98
C SER A 57 -27.99 47.75 -1.90
N LEU A 58 -27.32 47.97 -0.76
CA LEU A 58 -27.89 48.69 0.39
C LEU A 58 -28.46 50.07 0.01
N ALA A 59 -27.71 50.84 -0.79
CA ALA A 59 -28.09 52.19 -1.21
C ALA A 59 -29.33 52.19 -2.13
N ASN A 60 -29.48 51.13 -2.92
CA ASN A 60 -30.50 51.00 -3.96
C ASN A 60 -31.74 50.24 -3.50
N LEU A 61 -31.84 49.84 -2.22
CA LEU A 61 -33.07 49.26 -1.71
C LEU A 61 -34.26 50.21 -1.94
N PRO A 62 -35.47 49.69 -2.24
CA PRO A 62 -36.69 50.50 -2.23
C PRO A 62 -37.01 51.02 -0.82
N ASN A 63 -37.72 52.13 -0.73
CA ASN A 63 -38.15 52.67 0.57
C ASN A 63 -39.10 51.70 1.28
N ASN A 64 -38.98 51.63 2.61
CA ASN A 64 -39.75 50.73 3.48
C ASN A 64 -39.59 49.26 3.10
N THR A 65 -38.35 48.86 2.77
CA THR A 65 -38.04 47.46 2.49
C THR A 65 -36.84 46.93 3.26
N TRP A 66 -36.74 45.60 3.33
CA TRP A 66 -35.63 44.90 3.94
C TRP A 66 -35.25 43.60 3.21
N GLY A 67 -34.02 43.16 3.43
CA GLY A 67 -33.47 41.94 2.85
C GLY A 67 -32.26 41.44 3.63
N TYR A 68 -31.72 40.31 3.19
CA TYR A 68 -30.54 39.69 3.82
C TYR A 68 -29.42 39.46 2.81
N ARG A 69 -28.17 39.50 3.23
CA ARG A 69 -27.02 39.08 2.42
C ARG A 69 -26.03 38.28 3.24
N LEU A 70 -25.23 37.47 2.57
CA LEU A 70 -23.96 37.02 3.13
C LEU A 70 -23.02 38.22 3.23
N ALA A 71 -22.23 38.31 4.29
CA ALA A 71 -21.29 39.42 4.48
C ALA A 71 -20.31 39.58 3.31
N SER A 72 -19.97 38.47 2.64
CA SER A 72 -19.14 38.40 1.43
C SER A 72 -19.85 38.79 0.13
N ALA A 73 -21.18 38.84 0.11
CA ALA A 73 -21.97 39.16 -1.08
C ALA A 73 -22.31 40.66 -1.14
N PRO A 74 -22.29 41.28 -2.33
CA PRO A 74 -22.50 42.73 -2.47
C PRO A 74 -23.98 43.15 -2.37
N ASN A 75 -24.91 42.23 -2.63
CA ASN A 75 -26.34 42.52 -2.74
C ASN A 75 -27.16 41.79 -1.67
N TYR A 76 -28.20 42.44 -1.17
CA TYR A 76 -29.26 41.82 -0.37
C TYR A 76 -30.22 41.09 -1.28
N ASN A 77 -30.71 39.96 -0.80
CA ASN A 77 -31.73 39.13 -1.40
C ASN A 77 -33.07 39.32 -0.65
N PRO A 78 -34.20 39.00 -1.31
CA PRO A 78 -35.49 38.84 -0.67
C PRO A 78 -35.41 37.93 0.56
N ILE A 79 -36.11 38.28 1.63
CA ILE A 79 -36.36 37.40 2.77
C ILE A 79 -37.23 36.24 2.28
N PRO A 80 -36.76 34.99 2.37
CA PRO A 80 -37.52 33.85 1.85
C PRO A 80 -38.75 33.57 2.72
N ALA A 81 -39.85 33.20 2.09
CA ALA A 81 -41.07 32.77 2.78
C ALA A 81 -40.89 31.38 3.43
N LEU A 82 -41.71 31.05 4.43
CA LEU A 82 -41.72 29.72 5.05
C LEU A 82 -41.90 28.59 4.03
N ALA A 83 -42.76 28.77 3.02
CA ALA A 83 -43.01 27.78 1.98
C ALA A 83 -41.84 27.59 1.00
N ALA A 84 -40.85 28.49 1.00
CA ALA A 84 -39.68 28.41 0.13
C ALA A 84 -38.43 28.94 0.85
N PRO A 85 -37.90 28.22 1.86
CA PRO A 85 -36.66 28.60 2.52
C PRO A 85 -35.49 28.64 1.53
N ALA A 86 -34.58 29.59 1.70
CA ALA A 86 -33.38 29.67 0.86
C ALA A 86 -32.16 29.10 1.59
N SER A 87 -31.41 28.23 0.93
CA SER A 87 -30.09 27.80 1.40
C SER A 87 -29.10 28.95 1.29
N PHE A 88 -28.44 29.28 2.40
CA PHE A 88 -27.37 30.28 2.42
C PHE A 88 -25.99 29.64 2.64
N ARG A 89 -25.96 28.37 3.06
CA ARG A 89 -24.73 27.57 3.15
C ARG A 89 -25.03 26.09 2.96
N GLN A 90 -24.21 25.42 2.16
CA GLN A 90 -24.24 23.97 1.98
C GLN A 90 -22.80 23.47 1.93
N THR A 91 -22.43 22.57 2.83
CA THR A 91 -21.13 21.89 2.78
C THR A 91 -21.29 20.51 2.19
N THR A 92 -20.29 20.04 1.46
CA THR A 92 -20.28 18.71 0.80
C THR A 92 -19.19 17.79 1.35
N GLU A 93 -18.40 18.27 2.30
CA GLU A 93 -17.29 17.55 2.93
C GLU A 93 -17.51 17.45 4.44
N ALA A 94 -16.72 16.59 5.09
CA ALA A 94 -16.72 16.42 6.53
C ALA A 94 -16.47 17.75 7.24
N THR A 95 -17.42 18.13 8.09
CA THR A 95 -17.28 19.30 8.95
C THR A 95 -16.98 18.82 10.35
N ASN A 96 -15.80 19.18 10.87
CA ASN A 96 -15.40 18.89 12.24
C ASN A 96 -15.16 20.19 13.01
N GLY A 97 -16.06 20.49 13.94
CA GLY A 97 -15.97 21.66 14.80
C GLY A 97 -16.73 22.87 14.28
N VAL A 98 -16.18 24.05 14.56
CA VAL A 98 -16.90 25.33 14.46
C VAL A 98 -16.85 25.90 13.05
N SER A 99 -18.04 26.14 12.48
CA SER A 99 -18.24 26.75 11.18
C SER A 99 -19.02 28.06 11.32
N ILE A 100 -18.42 29.17 10.91
CA ILE A 100 -18.99 30.52 11.05
C ILE A 100 -19.50 31.04 9.70
N THR A 101 -20.71 31.59 9.68
CA THR A 101 -21.30 32.30 8.54
C THR A 101 -21.79 33.67 8.99
N ASP A 102 -21.21 34.73 8.44
CA ASP A 102 -21.64 36.10 8.69
C ASP A 102 -22.67 36.54 7.65
N LEU A 103 -23.79 37.07 8.14
CA LEU A 103 -24.92 37.58 7.38
C LEU A 103 -25.17 39.04 7.78
N ASN A 104 -25.80 39.80 6.90
CA ASN A 104 -26.22 41.15 7.21
C ASN A 104 -27.70 41.33 6.82
N ILE A 105 -28.48 41.95 7.70
CA ILE A 105 -29.84 42.39 7.41
C ILE A 105 -29.80 43.86 7.04
N GLY A 106 -30.24 44.20 5.83
CA GLY A 106 -30.25 45.56 5.30
C GLY A 106 -31.67 46.07 5.22
N MET A 107 -31.85 47.35 5.56
CA MET A 107 -33.16 48.00 5.56
C MET A 107 -33.04 49.43 5.03
N LYS A 108 -34.07 49.90 4.32
CA LYS A 108 -34.21 51.31 3.94
C LYS A 108 -35.57 51.82 4.38
N LEU A 109 -35.58 52.84 5.23
CA LEU A 109 -36.79 53.39 5.84
C LEU A 109 -37.06 54.79 5.29
N ALA A 110 -38.32 55.09 4.98
CA ALA A 110 -38.75 56.43 4.60
C ALA A 110 -39.38 57.17 5.78
N SER A 111 -39.41 58.50 5.68
CA SER A 111 -39.93 59.40 6.71
C SER A 111 -41.46 59.32 6.90
N ASN A 112 -42.17 58.64 5.99
CA ASN A 112 -43.61 58.46 6.05
C ASN A 112 -44.04 57.17 6.79
N LEU A 113 -43.09 56.42 7.35
CA LEU A 113 -43.39 55.22 8.12
C LEU A 113 -43.91 55.59 9.51
N GLU A 114 -45.04 55.02 9.92
CA GLU A 114 -45.66 55.27 11.23
C GLU A 114 -44.72 54.83 12.36
N ASN A 115 -44.59 55.66 13.41
CA ASN A 115 -43.82 55.31 14.59
C ASN A 115 -44.44 54.09 15.30
N GLY A 116 -43.63 53.06 15.55
CA GLY A 116 -44.10 51.88 16.25
C GLY A 116 -43.10 50.73 16.20
N SER A 117 -43.52 49.57 16.70
CA SER A 117 -42.73 48.34 16.68
C SER A 117 -43.13 47.49 15.48
N TYR A 118 -42.19 47.27 14.55
CA TYR A 118 -42.37 46.40 13.40
C TYR A 118 -41.66 45.08 13.67
N THR A 119 -42.40 43.98 13.63
CA THR A 119 -41.86 42.67 14.00
C THR A 119 -42.13 41.61 12.94
N ASN A 120 -41.16 40.73 12.76
CA ASN A 120 -41.23 39.45 12.07
C ASN A 120 -40.13 38.56 12.68
N ARG A 121 -40.17 37.25 12.44
CA ARG A 121 -39.21 36.28 12.93
C ARG A 121 -38.51 35.62 11.77
N LEU A 122 -37.18 35.60 11.81
CA LEU A 122 -36.36 34.81 10.91
C LEU A 122 -36.10 33.44 11.55
N ILE A 123 -36.32 32.40 10.75
CA ILE A 123 -36.02 31.01 11.09
C ILE A 123 -34.74 30.62 10.37
N PHE A 124 -33.76 30.18 11.15
CA PHE A 124 -32.54 29.56 10.64
C PHE A 124 -32.62 28.06 10.93
N SER A 125 -32.60 27.24 9.89
CA SER A 125 -32.64 25.79 10.02
C SER A 125 -31.35 25.17 9.52
N VAL A 126 -30.70 24.38 10.37
CA VAL A 126 -29.48 23.64 10.05
C VAL A 126 -29.83 22.16 10.05
N VAL A 127 -29.71 21.53 8.89
CA VAL A 127 -30.00 20.11 8.70
C VAL A 127 -28.70 19.44 8.27
N THR A 128 -28.29 18.41 9.00
CA THR A 128 -27.17 17.58 8.61
C THR A 128 -27.45 16.86 7.29
N ASN A 129 -26.44 16.74 6.44
CA ASN A 129 -26.59 15.94 5.24
C ASN A 129 -26.77 14.44 5.62
N PRO A 130 -27.45 13.64 4.78
CA PRO A 130 -27.61 12.21 5.02
C PRO A 130 -26.26 11.50 5.09
N ILE A 131 -26.05 10.67 6.11
CA ILE A 131 -24.87 9.81 6.24
C ILE A 131 -25.27 8.36 5.95
N ASP A 132 -24.54 7.69 5.06
CA ASP A 132 -24.54 6.24 4.97
C ASP A 132 -23.80 5.67 6.18
N ARG A 133 -24.58 5.16 7.15
CA ARG A 133 -24.00 4.67 8.40
C ARG A 133 -23.13 3.44 8.13
N ARG A 134 -21.95 3.39 8.73
CA ARG A 134 -20.94 2.36 8.46
C ARG A 134 -20.29 1.86 9.75
N ALA A 135 -19.78 0.64 9.67
CA ALA A 135 -18.95 0.02 10.68
C ALA A 135 -17.56 -0.18 10.09
N VAL A 136 -16.53 0.37 10.72
CA VAL A 136 -15.15 0.29 10.24
C VAL A 136 -14.30 -0.32 11.33
N PHE A 137 -13.48 -1.30 10.98
CA PHE A 137 -12.49 -1.79 11.92
C PHE A 137 -11.46 -0.71 12.29
N LYS A 138 -10.95 -0.75 13.51
CA LYS A 138 -9.71 -0.06 13.90
C LYS A 138 -8.53 -0.52 13.03
N PRO A 139 -7.38 0.18 13.08
CA PRO A 139 -6.18 -0.31 12.43
C PRO A 139 -5.75 -1.70 12.92
N GLY A 140 -4.91 -2.36 12.12
CA GLY A 140 -4.58 -3.76 12.31
C GLY A 140 -3.96 -4.13 13.67
N PRO A 141 -3.00 -3.35 14.21
CA PRO A 141 -2.41 -3.62 15.52
C PRO A 141 -3.44 -3.67 16.67
N GLU A 142 -4.47 -2.81 16.66
CA GLU A 142 -5.50 -2.84 17.70
C GLU A 142 -6.39 -4.08 17.59
N ILE A 143 -6.69 -4.54 16.37
CA ILE A 143 -7.45 -5.78 16.16
C ILE A 143 -6.67 -6.99 16.66
N ASN A 144 -5.38 -7.06 16.35
CA ASN A 144 -4.50 -8.12 16.86
C ASN A 144 -4.46 -8.16 18.39
N GLN A 145 -4.46 -7.00 19.06
CA GLN A 145 -4.53 -6.96 20.52
C GLN A 145 -5.86 -7.51 21.05
N ALA A 146 -6.98 -7.18 20.41
CA ALA A 146 -8.28 -7.73 20.78
C ALA A 146 -8.34 -9.25 20.59
N ILE A 147 -7.86 -9.75 19.45
CA ILE A 147 -7.75 -11.18 19.16
C ILE A 147 -6.89 -11.89 20.21
N ALA A 148 -5.70 -11.35 20.52
CA ALA A 148 -4.79 -11.94 21.49
C ALA A 148 -5.42 -12.03 22.89
N ARG A 149 -6.19 -11.01 23.29
CA ARG A 149 -6.91 -11.00 24.58
C ARG A 149 -8.05 -12.02 24.62
N VAL A 150 -8.79 -12.18 23.52
CA VAL A 150 -9.81 -13.24 23.41
C VAL A 150 -9.16 -14.63 23.43
N ASN A 151 -8.01 -14.77 22.79
CA ASN A 151 -7.32 -16.06 22.60
C ASN A 151 -6.44 -16.48 23.80
N SER A 152 -6.23 -15.63 24.81
CA SER A 152 -5.26 -15.89 25.90
C SER A 152 -5.63 -17.05 26.83
N GLY A 153 -6.88 -17.53 26.82
CA GLY A 153 -7.37 -18.60 27.70
C GLY A 153 -7.70 -19.92 27.02
N SER A 154 -7.77 -19.96 25.68
CA SER A 154 -8.22 -21.13 24.91
C SER A 154 -7.67 -20.96 23.50
N ARG A 155 -6.70 -21.79 23.07
CA ARG A 155 -6.19 -21.74 21.69
C ARG A 155 -7.36 -21.84 20.71
N ALA A 156 -7.79 -20.70 20.18
CA ALA A 156 -8.90 -20.60 19.29
C ALA A 156 -8.47 -21.12 17.92
N ASN A 157 -9.34 -21.88 17.25
CA ASN A 157 -9.06 -22.51 15.97
C ASN A 157 -9.78 -21.83 14.79
N ALA A 158 -10.76 -20.96 15.05
CA ALA A 158 -11.56 -20.33 14.01
C ALA A 158 -11.77 -18.83 14.25
N PHE A 159 -11.89 -18.04 13.18
CA PHE A 159 -12.29 -16.63 13.20
C PHE A 159 -13.48 -16.43 12.25
N ARG A 160 -14.65 -16.03 12.73
CA ARG A 160 -15.87 -15.97 11.90
C ARG A 160 -16.82 -14.85 12.28
N ARG A 161 -17.68 -14.46 11.33
CA ARG A 161 -18.76 -13.52 11.61
C ARG A 161 -19.84 -14.19 12.48
N CYS A 162 -20.31 -13.46 13.48
CA CYS A 162 -21.38 -13.88 14.38
C CYS A 162 -22.40 -12.74 14.56
N THR A 163 -23.64 -13.10 14.89
CA THR A 163 -24.70 -12.11 15.17
C THR A 163 -24.45 -11.46 16.53
N VAL A 164 -24.53 -10.14 16.58
CA VAL A 164 -24.50 -9.38 17.84
C VAL A 164 -25.90 -9.43 18.46
N THR A 165 -26.01 -9.90 19.69
CA THR A 165 -27.26 -9.84 20.47
C THR A 165 -27.06 -9.00 21.74
N GLU A 166 -28.15 -8.56 22.35
CA GLU A 166 -28.08 -7.83 23.63
C GLU A 166 -27.40 -8.65 24.74
N GLY A 167 -27.52 -9.99 24.71
CA GLY A 167 -26.79 -10.87 25.63
C GLY A 167 -25.28 -10.81 25.42
N ILE A 168 -24.80 -10.76 24.16
CA ILE A 168 -23.37 -10.63 23.84
C ILE A 168 -22.82 -9.28 24.32
N LYS A 169 -23.60 -8.20 24.18
CA LYS A 169 -23.24 -6.85 24.67
C LYS A 169 -23.09 -6.81 26.20
N GLN A 170 -23.68 -7.76 26.94
CA GLN A 170 -23.55 -7.88 28.39
C GLN A 170 -22.40 -8.82 28.82
N GLN A 171 -21.82 -9.59 27.90
CA GLN A 171 -20.70 -10.49 28.15
C GLN A 171 -19.35 -9.82 27.81
N PRO A 172 -18.20 -10.36 28.25
CA PRO A 172 -16.89 -9.82 27.90
C PRO A 172 -16.67 -9.80 26.38
N HIS A 173 -16.54 -8.61 25.82
CA HIS A 173 -16.28 -8.35 24.40
C HIS A 173 -15.32 -7.17 24.25
N TYR A 174 -14.73 -7.03 23.07
CA TYR A 174 -13.84 -5.92 22.73
C TYR A 174 -14.43 -5.12 21.58
N ASN A 175 -14.70 -3.83 21.80
CA ASN A 175 -15.09 -2.93 20.72
C ASN A 175 -13.86 -2.47 19.92
N VAL A 176 -13.80 -2.92 18.67
CA VAL A 176 -12.76 -2.65 17.67
C VAL A 176 -13.30 -1.81 16.50
N ALA A 177 -14.40 -1.08 16.70
CA ALA A 177 -14.83 -0.04 15.76
C ALA A 177 -13.88 1.16 15.80
N ASP A 178 -13.53 1.69 14.64
CA ASP A 178 -12.85 2.98 14.52
C ASP A 178 -13.74 4.08 15.12
N PRO A 179 -13.28 4.85 16.11
CA PRO A 179 -14.11 5.80 16.84
C PRO A 179 -14.47 7.05 16.03
N VAL A 180 -13.77 7.30 14.91
CA VAL A 180 -14.02 8.44 14.03
C VAL A 180 -14.89 8.01 12.86
N GLU A 181 -14.60 6.84 12.28
CA GLU A 181 -15.22 6.40 11.03
C GLU A 181 -16.44 5.49 11.21
N SER A 182 -16.74 5.03 12.42
CA SER A 182 -17.85 4.10 12.65
C SER A 182 -19.04 4.76 13.33
N ASP A 183 -20.24 4.52 12.81
CA ASP A 183 -21.50 4.83 13.49
C ASP A 183 -22.04 3.63 14.28
N PHE A 184 -21.56 2.43 13.96
CA PHE A 184 -21.89 1.19 14.65
C PHE A 184 -20.67 0.61 15.37
N GLY A 185 -20.89 -0.02 16.52
CA GLY A 185 -19.85 -0.81 17.17
C GLY A 185 -19.47 -2.04 16.34
N VAL A 186 -18.21 -2.46 16.44
CA VAL A 186 -17.68 -3.69 15.87
C VAL A 186 -17.04 -4.43 17.02
N TYR A 187 -17.52 -5.63 17.30
CA TYR A 187 -17.16 -6.36 18.50
C TYR A 187 -16.41 -7.64 18.15
N ILE A 188 -15.44 -8.00 19.00
CA ILE A 188 -14.75 -9.29 18.97
C ILE A 188 -14.92 -9.98 20.33
N TRP A 189 -15.27 -11.25 20.34
CA TRP A 189 -15.49 -12.04 21.56
C TRP A 189 -15.21 -13.54 21.34
N PRO A 190 -15.00 -14.34 22.41
CA PRO A 190 -14.87 -15.79 22.29
C PRO A 190 -16.17 -16.43 21.79
N ASP A 191 -16.08 -17.42 20.92
CA ASP A 191 -17.25 -18.25 20.58
C ASP A 191 -17.56 -19.19 21.76
N TRP A 192 -18.70 -18.95 22.42
CA TRP A 192 -19.14 -19.72 23.59
C TRP A 192 -20.02 -20.93 23.23
N SER A 193 -20.19 -21.21 21.93
CA SER A 193 -20.92 -22.38 21.46
C SER A 193 -20.16 -23.66 21.87
N TRP A 194 -20.82 -24.57 22.57
CA TRP A 194 -20.22 -25.82 23.07
C TRP A 194 -19.67 -26.66 21.89
N GLY A 195 -18.35 -26.66 21.69
CA GLY A 195 -17.70 -27.56 20.74
C GLY A 195 -16.50 -26.97 20.00
N ASP A 196 -16.51 -25.67 19.67
CA ASP A 196 -15.43 -25.04 18.89
C ASP A 196 -14.88 -23.79 19.57
N LYS A 197 -13.59 -23.83 19.90
CA LYS A 197 -12.83 -22.72 20.47
C LYS A 197 -12.66 -21.66 19.38
N GLY A 198 -13.67 -20.84 19.09
CA GLY A 198 -13.63 -19.83 18.04
C GLY A 198 -13.47 -18.40 18.55
N ILE A 199 -13.19 -17.48 17.62
CA ILE A 199 -13.30 -16.03 17.82
C ILE A 199 -14.41 -15.54 16.90
N CYS A 200 -15.40 -14.89 17.50
CA CYS A 200 -16.47 -14.21 16.79
C CYS A 200 -16.10 -12.74 16.56
N TYR A 201 -16.46 -12.22 15.38
CA TYR A 201 -16.58 -10.78 15.15
C TYR A 201 -17.99 -10.44 14.67
N GLY A 202 -18.47 -9.24 14.97
CA GLY A 202 -19.81 -8.82 14.55
C GLY A 202 -20.10 -7.35 14.75
N SER A 203 -21.12 -6.87 14.06
CA SER A 203 -21.66 -5.51 14.17
C SER A 203 -23.16 -5.55 13.86
N ASP A 204 -23.91 -4.58 14.38
CA ASP A 204 -25.29 -4.32 13.99
C ASP A 204 -25.39 -3.79 12.54
N ALA A 205 -24.26 -3.37 11.95
CA ALA A 205 -24.16 -3.00 10.54
C ALA A 205 -24.22 -4.23 9.62
N ALA A 206 -24.92 -4.11 8.48
CA ALA A 206 -24.95 -5.14 7.44
C ALA A 206 -23.54 -5.44 6.90
N LYS A 207 -22.69 -4.42 6.81
CA LYS A 207 -21.36 -4.47 6.21
C LYS A 207 -20.32 -3.88 7.16
N ILE A 208 -19.17 -4.53 7.26
CA ILE A 208 -18.04 -4.07 8.06
C ILE A 208 -16.89 -3.79 7.10
N TYR A 209 -16.39 -2.57 7.10
CA TYR A 209 -15.26 -2.15 6.28
C TYR A 209 -13.95 -2.43 7.02
N ALA A 210 -12.97 -2.98 6.32
CA ALA A 210 -11.60 -2.97 6.79
C ALA A 210 -11.09 -1.52 6.85
N ASN A 211 -10.19 -1.24 7.78
CA ASN A 211 -9.58 0.08 7.89
C ASN A 211 -8.79 0.42 6.60
N PRO A 212 -8.82 1.66 6.09
CA PRO A 212 -7.97 2.05 4.96
C PRO A 212 -6.50 1.71 5.15
N ASP A 213 -5.99 1.82 6.39
CA ASP A 213 -4.73 1.20 6.80
C ASP A 213 -4.98 -0.16 7.46
N SER A 214 -5.02 -1.20 6.64
CA SER A 214 -5.15 -2.59 7.09
C SER A 214 -3.80 -3.26 7.34
N SER A 215 -2.75 -2.48 7.56
CA SER A 215 -1.42 -3.02 7.84
C SER A 215 -1.47 -3.93 9.07
N TYR A 216 -0.92 -5.13 8.94
CA TYR A 216 -0.82 -6.15 9.99
C TYR A 216 -2.16 -6.63 10.56
N MET A 217 -3.32 -6.38 9.94
CA MET A 217 -4.65 -6.65 10.51
C MET A 217 -4.90 -8.07 11.02
N PHE A 218 -4.29 -9.09 10.39
CA PHE A 218 -4.42 -10.50 10.75
C PHE A 218 -3.07 -11.16 10.99
N SER A 219 -2.03 -10.37 11.31
CA SER A 219 -0.68 -10.90 11.55
C SER A 219 -0.58 -11.71 12.85
N SER A 220 -1.54 -11.54 13.77
CA SER A 220 -1.59 -12.33 15.02
C SER A 220 -2.24 -13.70 14.87
N PHE A 221 -2.65 -14.11 13.65
CA PHE A 221 -3.31 -15.40 13.38
C PHE A 221 -2.32 -16.58 13.51
N SER A 222 -1.75 -16.75 14.70
CA SER A 222 -0.90 -17.87 15.11
C SER A 222 -1.74 -18.83 15.94
N GLY A 223 -2.35 -19.81 15.29
CA GLY A 223 -3.25 -20.78 15.95
C GLY A 223 -4.64 -20.84 15.35
N ILE A 224 -5.01 -19.88 14.50
CA ILE A 224 -6.27 -19.85 13.76
C ILE A 224 -6.12 -20.73 12.52
N TYR A 225 -6.93 -21.79 12.43
CA TYR A 225 -6.92 -22.76 11.33
C TYR A 225 -7.84 -22.33 10.19
N SER A 226 -8.99 -21.74 10.54
CA SER A 226 -9.99 -21.29 9.57
C SER A 226 -10.42 -19.86 9.88
N ALA A 227 -10.52 -19.03 8.86
CA ALA A 227 -11.03 -17.68 9.00
C ALA A 227 -11.99 -17.34 7.85
N ASP A 228 -13.16 -16.81 8.20
CA ASP A 228 -14.14 -16.31 7.26
C ASP A 228 -14.08 -14.78 7.19
N PHE A 229 -13.52 -14.28 6.09
CA PHE A 229 -13.43 -12.85 5.78
C PHE A 229 -14.53 -12.37 4.83
N SER A 230 -15.49 -13.22 4.47
CA SER A 230 -16.46 -12.94 3.39
C SER A 230 -17.39 -11.74 3.64
N ASN A 231 -17.39 -11.24 4.88
CA ASN A 231 -18.19 -10.13 5.36
C ASN A 231 -17.38 -8.88 5.74
N ILE A 232 -16.08 -8.90 5.44
CA ILE A 232 -15.18 -7.77 5.61
C ILE A 232 -14.98 -7.15 4.23
N ASP A 233 -15.42 -5.91 4.04
CA ASP A 233 -15.20 -5.20 2.80
C ASP A 233 -13.83 -4.50 2.80
N THR A 234 -13.00 -4.85 1.80
CA THR A 234 -11.67 -4.29 1.60
C THR A 234 -11.61 -3.22 0.51
N SER A 235 -12.73 -2.81 -0.08
CA SER A 235 -12.80 -1.86 -1.22
C SER A 235 -12.26 -0.45 -0.93
N GLU A 236 -12.04 -0.12 0.34
CA GLU A 236 -11.46 1.15 0.80
C GLU A 236 -10.01 1.02 1.28
N VAL A 237 -9.43 -0.19 1.24
CA VAL A 237 -8.08 -0.44 1.76
C VAL A 237 -7.02 0.15 0.84
N ILE A 238 -6.10 0.91 1.44
CA ILE A 238 -4.95 1.54 0.80
C ILE A 238 -3.66 0.75 1.10
N SER A 239 -3.51 0.24 2.33
CA SER A 239 -2.36 -0.58 2.72
C SER A 239 -2.81 -1.96 3.23
N MET A 240 -2.23 -3.02 2.65
CA MET A 240 -2.31 -4.40 3.12
C MET A 240 -0.94 -4.90 3.62
N LYS A 241 -0.06 -3.97 3.99
CA LYS A 241 1.29 -4.28 4.47
C LYS A 241 1.25 -5.29 5.61
N GLY A 242 1.87 -6.44 5.43
CA GLY A 242 1.95 -7.47 6.46
C GLY A 242 0.60 -8.01 6.95
N MET A 243 -0.49 -7.85 6.18
CA MET A 243 -1.84 -8.17 6.64
C MET A 243 -1.96 -9.58 7.23
N PHE A 244 -1.31 -10.58 6.63
CA PHE A 244 -1.23 -11.96 7.09
C PHE A 244 0.18 -12.36 7.52
N LYS A 245 1.04 -11.40 7.87
CA LYS A 245 2.42 -11.68 8.26
C LYS A 245 2.46 -12.64 9.45
N ASP A 246 3.25 -13.70 9.35
CA ASP A 246 3.41 -14.74 10.36
C ASP A 246 2.11 -15.46 10.77
N ALA A 247 1.03 -15.34 9.98
CA ALA A 247 -0.24 -16.04 10.16
C ALA A 247 -0.07 -17.55 9.96
N SER A 248 0.53 -18.17 10.96
CA SER A 248 0.87 -19.57 10.98
C SER A 248 -0.41 -20.36 11.20
N TYR A 249 -0.65 -21.36 10.34
CA TYR A 249 -1.73 -22.35 10.40
C TYR A 249 -3.05 -22.03 9.67
N LEU A 250 -3.24 -20.80 9.17
CA LEU A 250 -4.45 -20.46 8.42
C LEU A 250 -4.50 -21.24 7.08
N ASN A 251 -5.46 -22.16 6.94
CA ASN A 251 -5.60 -23.00 5.74
C ASN A 251 -7.05 -23.47 5.52
N PRO A 252 -7.68 -23.12 4.37
CA PRO A 252 -7.17 -22.27 3.30
C PRO A 252 -7.10 -20.80 3.73
N ILE A 253 -6.24 -20.03 3.07
CA ILE A 253 -6.28 -18.56 3.10
C ILE A 253 -7.21 -18.13 1.96
N ASP A 254 -8.51 -18.02 2.25
CA ASP A 254 -9.50 -17.57 1.26
C ASP A 254 -9.59 -16.03 1.22
N VAL A 255 -8.99 -15.44 0.20
CA VAL A 255 -9.01 -13.99 -0.10
C VAL A 255 -9.75 -13.70 -1.41
N SER A 256 -10.57 -14.64 -1.89
CA SER A 256 -11.27 -14.54 -3.18
C SER A 256 -12.25 -13.36 -3.26
N ARG A 257 -12.72 -12.87 -2.10
CA ARG A 257 -13.65 -11.73 -1.99
C ARG A 257 -12.97 -10.40 -1.72
N PHE A 258 -11.64 -10.37 -1.60
CA PHE A 258 -10.93 -9.12 -1.37
C PHE A 258 -11.00 -8.26 -2.63
N ASP A 259 -11.52 -7.05 -2.47
CA ASP A 259 -11.36 -5.98 -3.43
C ASP A 259 -10.06 -5.23 -3.10
N THR A 260 -9.12 -5.23 -4.04
CA THR A 260 -7.79 -4.62 -3.87
C THR A 260 -7.57 -3.42 -4.79
N HIS A 261 -8.59 -2.89 -5.46
CA HIS A 261 -8.40 -1.90 -6.53
C HIS A 261 -7.76 -0.58 -6.05
N LYS A 262 -7.86 -0.24 -4.76
CA LYS A 262 -7.23 0.97 -4.16
C LYS A 262 -5.89 0.69 -3.48
N VAL A 263 -5.49 -0.57 -3.33
CA VAL A 263 -4.32 -0.94 -2.54
C VAL A 263 -3.04 -0.46 -3.24
N GLN A 264 -2.16 0.17 -2.47
CA GLN A 264 -0.89 0.72 -2.90
C GLN A 264 0.32 -0.02 -2.28
N ASP A 265 0.17 -0.56 -1.07
CA ASP A 265 1.23 -1.30 -0.38
C ASP A 265 0.78 -2.74 -0.05
N MET A 266 1.48 -3.73 -0.61
CA MET A 266 1.32 -5.16 -0.31
C MET A 266 2.61 -5.78 0.27
N SER A 267 3.53 -4.94 0.77
CA SER A 267 4.79 -5.41 1.34
C SER A 267 4.55 -6.36 2.51
N GLU A 268 5.29 -7.47 2.54
CA GLU A 268 5.20 -8.52 3.55
C GLU A 268 3.81 -9.15 3.75
N MET A 269 2.82 -8.90 2.87
CA MET A 269 1.42 -9.26 3.08
C MET A 269 1.22 -10.72 3.51
N PHE A 270 1.96 -11.65 2.89
CA PHE A 270 1.98 -13.07 3.20
C PHE A 270 3.37 -13.54 3.61
N SER A 271 4.14 -12.70 4.32
CA SER A 271 5.46 -13.07 4.84
C SER A 271 5.32 -14.04 6.02
N GLY A 272 6.20 -15.04 6.12
CA GLY A 272 6.33 -15.90 7.29
C GLY A 272 5.21 -16.94 7.45
N ILE A 273 4.45 -17.23 6.39
CA ILE A 273 3.37 -18.23 6.43
C ILE A 273 3.97 -19.62 6.62
N ARG A 274 3.59 -20.27 7.74
CA ARG A 274 4.05 -21.61 8.14
C ARG A 274 2.84 -22.53 8.35
N ALA A 275 3.01 -23.82 8.03
CA ALA A 275 1.99 -24.85 8.15
C ALA A 275 2.11 -25.64 9.47
N LEU A 276 1.02 -26.28 9.88
CA LEU A 276 0.86 -27.02 11.14
C LEU A 276 1.77 -28.24 11.23
N MET A 277 1.75 -29.05 10.17
CA MET A 277 2.52 -30.29 10.10
C MET A 277 3.53 -30.20 8.98
N ARG A 278 4.64 -30.95 9.12
CA ARG A 278 5.75 -30.91 8.14
C ARG A 278 5.35 -31.32 6.71
N ARG A 279 4.16 -31.90 6.50
CA ARG A 279 3.68 -32.43 5.21
C ARG A 279 2.56 -31.63 4.55
N ASP A 280 1.95 -30.67 5.24
CA ASP A 280 0.86 -29.89 4.65
C ASP A 280 1.42 -28.90 3.64
N THR A 281 0.78 -28.82 2.48
CA THR A 281 1.09 -27.87 1.42
C THR A 281 -0.06 -26.87 1.33
N ILE A 282 0.29 -25.62 1.06
CA ILE A 282 -0.70 -24.55 0.92
C ILE A 282 -0.64 -24.09 -0.53
N THR A 283 -1.80 -23.92 -1.15
CA THR A 283 -1.95 -23.21 -2.43
C THR A 283 -2.60 -21.87 -2.13
N LEU A 284 -2.16 -20.83 -2.83
CA LEU A 284 -2.70 -19.49 -2.66
C LEU A 284 -3.17 -18.95 -4.01
N ASN A 285 -4.47 -18.69 -4.13
CA ASN A 285 -5.05 -18.14 -5.34
C ASN A 285 -5.29 -16.63 -5.17
N LEU A 286 -4.56 -15.81 -5.93
CA LEU A 286 -4.69 -14.35 -5.93
C LEU A 286 -5.18 -13.81 -7.27
N SER A 287 -5.78 -14.65 -8.12
CA SER A 287 -6.23 -14.25 -9.46
C SER A 287 -7.31 -13.16 -9.48
N ASN A 288 -8.00 -12.92 -8.35
CA ASN A 288 -8.96 -11.82 -8.19
C ASN A 288 -8.31 -10.48 -7.83
N PHE A 289 -7.01 -10.46 -7.50
CA PHE A 289 -6.36 -9.24 -7.05
C PHE A 289 -6.15 -8.29 -8.23
N ASN A 290 -6.62 -7.06 -8.07
CA ASN A 290 -6.24 -5.93 -8.91
C ASN A 290 -5.05 -5.20 -8.25
N THR A 291 -3.87 -5.33 -8.85
CA THR A 291 -2.63 -4.73 -8.33
C THR A 291 -2.19 -3.49 -9.10
N ALA A 292 -3.02 -2.93 -9.98
CA ALA A 292 -2.63 -1.84 -10.89
C ALA A 292 -2.24 -0.53 -10.18
N ASN A 293 -2.56 -0.40 -8.88
CA ASN A 293 -2.18 0.73 -8.04
C ASN A 293 -1.08 0.41 -7.03
N VAL A 294 -0.62 -0.84 -6.96
CA VAL A 294 0.42 -1.27 -6.01
C VAL A 294 1.78 -0.73 -6.45
N VAL A 295 2.47 -0.06 -5.52
CA VAL A 295 3.81 0.49 -5.72
C VAL A 295 4.89 -0.30 -4.96
N ASN A 296 4.51 -1.03 -3.91
CA ASN A 296 5.43 -1.79 -3.06
C ASN A 296 4.97 -3.25 -2.90
N MET A 297 5.81 -4.20 -3.31
CA MET A 297 5.62 -5.65 -3.13
C MET A 297 6.79 -6.31 -2.38
N LYS A 298 7.60 -5.52 -1.68
CA LYS A 298 8.74 -6.00 -0.89
C LYS A 298 8.34 -7.15 0.02
N GLY A 299 9.03 -8.28 -0.08
CA GLY A 299 8.87 -9.40 0.84
C GLY A 299 7.48 -10.04 0.86
N MET A 300 6.64 -9.83 -0.15
CA MET A 300 5.23 -10.25 -0.12
C MET A 300 5.02 -11.72 0.27
N PHE A 301 5.94 -12.61 -0.13
CA PHE A 301 5.93 -14.05 0.20
C PHE A 301 7.20 -14.50 0.93
N LYS A 302 7.91 -13.57 1.58
CA LYS A 302 9.16 -13.85 2.28
C LYS A 302 8.97 -14.91 3.38
N ASP A 303 9.89 -15.86 3.47
CA ASP A 303 9.93 -16.96 4.43
C ASP A 303 8.68 -17.85 4.46
N SER A 304 7.82 -17.76 3.43
CA SER A 304 6.59 -18.55 3.30
C SER A 304 6.85 -19.93 2.71
N SER A 305 7.61 -20.70 3.47
CA SER A 305 8.17 -22.02 3.15
C SER A 305 7.17 -23.13 2.83
N ARG A 306 5.87 -22.87 2.78
CA ARG A 306 4.81 -23.89 2.61
C ARG A 306 3.91 -23.68 1.41
N PHE A 307 4.01 -22.53 0.75
CA PHE A 307 3.39 -22.38 -0.55
C PHE A 307 4.09 -23.30 -1.55
N THR A 308 3.31 -24.17 -2.18
CA THR A 308 3.78 -25.01 -3.29
C THR A 308 3.33 -24.48 -4.64
N ASP A 309 2.28 -23.66 -4.64
CA ASP A 309 1.80 -22.90 -5.79
C ASP A 309 1.19 -21.58 -5.32
N ILE A 310 1.45 -20.51 -6.07
CA ILE A 310 0.88 -19.18 -5.84
C ILE A 310 0.41 -18.65 -7.19
N ASN A 311 -0.90 -18.52 -7.38
CA ASN A 311 -1.46 -17.95 -8.59
C ASN A 311 -1.44 -16.43 -8.54
N ILE A 312 -0.42 -15.83 -9.15
CA ILE A 312 -0.21 -14.38 -9.33
C ILE A 312 -0.41 -13.92 -10.78
N SER A 313 -1.12 -14.71 -11.59
CA SER A 313 -1.26 -14.46 -13.04
C SER A 313 -2.01 -13.16 -13.40
N SER A 314 -2.81 -12.61 -12.49
CA SER A 314 -3.54 -11.35 -12.68
C SER A 314 -2.75 -10.10 -12.32
N PHE A 315 -1.55 -10.25 -11.76
CA PHE A 315 -0.80 -9.11 -11.23
C PHE A 315 -0.36 -8.19 -12.36
N ASN A 316 -0.79 -6.93 -12.29
CA ASN A 316 -0.23 -5.81 -13.01
C ASN A 316 0.79 -5.11 -12.10
N THR A 317 2.07 -5.22 -12.42
CA THR A 317 3.16 -4.64 -11.61
C THR A 317 3.78 -3.39 -12.23
N SER A 318 3.12 -2.78 -13.22
CA SER A 318 3.66 -1.64 -13.98
C SER A 318 4.02 -0.42 -13.11
N LYS A 319 3.46 -0.28 -11.90
CA LYS A 319 3.78 0.80 -10.95
C LYS A 319 4.72 0.37 -9.81
N VAL A 320 5.06 -0.91 -9.71
CA VAL A 320 5.86 -1.42 -8.60
C VAL A 320 7.31 -0.95 -8.74
N THR A 321 7.86 -0.37 -7.68
CA THR A 321 9.25 0.11 -7.63
C THR A 321 10.15 -0.80 -6.79
N ASP A 322 9.59 -1.53 -5.84
CA ASP A 322 10.33 -2.41 -4.92
C ASP A 322 9.75 -3.83 -4.92
N MET A 323 10.58 -4.79 -5.36
CA MET A 323 10.33 -6.24 -5.31
C MET A 323 11.40 -6.97 -4.49
N SER A 324 12.14 -6.24 -3.65
CA SER A 324 13.14 -6.80 -2.74
C SER A 324 12.57 -7.95 -1.93
N GLU A 325 13.33 -9.03 -1.80
CA GLU A 325 13.00 -10.18 -0.93
C GLU A 325 11.65 -10.85 -1.22
N MET A 326 10.97 -10.58 -2.35
CA MET A 326 9.58 -10.99 -2.59
C MET A 326 9.31 -12.48 -2.36
N PHE A 327 10.25 -13.35 -2.75
CA PHE A 327 10.19 -14.80 -2.52
C PHE A 327 11.37 -15.31 -1.67
N TYR A 328 12.05 -14.44 -0.94
CA TYR A 328 13.16 -14.82 -0.05
C TYR A 328 12.75 -15.99 0.84
N GLY A 329 13.48 -17.10 0.85
CA GLY A 329 13.22 -18.22 1.77
C GLY A 329 11.87 -18.95 1.57
N ALA A 330 11.17 -18.75 0.45
CA ALA A 330 9.94 -19.50 0.10
C ALA A 330 10.26 -20.94 -0.38
N THR A 331 10.85 -21.73 0.51
CA THR A 331 11.61 -22.96 0.17
C THR A 331 10.85 -24.10 -0.50
N SER A 332 9.51 -24.07 -0.57
CA SER A 332 8.70 -25.15 -1.17
C SER A 332 8.23 -24.89 -2.60
N LEU A 333 8.47 -23.71 -3.16
CA LEU A 333 8.04 -23.39 -4.54
C LEU A 333 8.94 -24.06 -5.58
N PRO A 334 8.41 -24.97 -6.43
CA PRO A 334 9.20 -25.57 -7.50
C PRO A 334 9.28 -24.66 -8.74
N THR A 335 8.27 -23.80 -8.93
CA THR A 335 8.15 -22.90 -10.08
C THR A 335 7.56 -21.57 -9.61
N ILE A 336 8.05 -20.47 -10.17
CA ILE A 336 7.47 -19.14 -9.99
C ILE A 336 7.16 -18.58 -11.38
N ASN A 337 5.89 -18.25 -11.62
CA ASN A 337 5.42 -17.69 -12.89
C ASN A 337 5.17 -16.18 -12.77
N LEU A 338 6.01 -15.40 -13.43
CA LEU A 338 6.03 -13.94 -13.50
C LEU A 338 5.69 -13.44 -14.91
N SER A 339 4.97 -14.22 -15.72
CA SER A 339 4.69 -13.85 -17.12
C SER A 339 3.90 -12.55 -17.27
N SER A 340 3.10 -12.17 -16.26
CA SER A 340 2.34 -10.91 -16.21
C SER A 340 3.13 -9.74 -15.62
N PHE A 341 4.33 -9.98 -15.09
CA PHE A 341 5.11 -8.96 -14.40
C PHE A 341 5.79 -8.03 -15.41
N ASP A 342 5.79 -6.76 -15.05
CA ASP A 342 6.51 -5.67 -15.68
C ASP A 342 7.51 -5.09 -14.66
N PHE A 343 8.79 -5.09 -15.02
CA PHE A 343 9.91 -4.67 -14.19
C PHE A 343 10.42 -3.26 -14.55
N GLN A 344 9.80 -2.56 -15.51
CA GLN A 344 10.34 -1.30 -16.06
C GLN A 344 10.53 -0.17 -15.03
N ASN A 345 9.79 -0.22 -13.92
CA ASN A 345 9.85 0.76 -12.84
C ASN A 345 10.54 0.24 -11.57
N VAL A 346 10.95 -1.03 -11.54
CA VAL A 346 11.61 -1.62 -10.39
C VAL A 346 13.03 -1.08 -10.28
N THR A 347 13.42 -0.67 -9.08
CA THR A 347 14.77 -0.15 -8.77
C THR A 347 15.57 -1.08 -7.88
N ASP A 348 14.91 -1.95 -7.10
CA ASP A 348 15.54 -2.93 -6.20
C ASP A 348 14.94 -4.33 -6.36
N MET A 349 15.81 -5.33 -6.61
CA MET A 349 15.47 -6.76 -6.69
C MET A 349 16.37 -7.59 -5.76
N ASN A 350 16.95 -6.98 -4.72
CA ASN A 350 17.85 -7.69 -3.83
C ASN A 350 17.16 -8.92 -3.21
N SER A 351 17.89 -10.04 -3.23
CA SER A 351 17.48 -11.28 -2.59
C SER A 351 16.08 -11.80 -3.01
N MET A 352 15.56 -11.41 -4.17
CA MET A 352 14.18 -11.76 -4.59
C MET A 352 13.91 -13.27 -4.59
N PHE A 353 14.89 -14.09 -5.00
CA PHE A 353 14.84 -15.56 -5.03
C PHE A 353 15.89 -16.20 -4.12
N PHE A 354 16.25 -15.53 -3.03
CA PHE A 354 17.27 -15.99 -2.09
C PHE A 354 16.85 -17.26 -1.35
N GLN A 355 17.77 -18.23 -1.25
CA GLN A 355 17.62 -19.51 -0.53
C GLN A 355 16.34 -20.26 -0.90
N LEU A 356 16.18 -20.56 -2.19
CA LEU A 356 15.08 -21.36 -2.73
C LEU A 356 15.55 -22.75 -3.19
N PRO A 357 15.73 -23.72 -2.26
CA PRO A 357 16.33 -25.02 -2.56
C PRO A 357 15.47 -25.96 -3.42
N ASN A 358 14.17 -25.66 -3.59
CA ASN A 358 13.28 -26.43 -4.48
C ASN A 358 12.94 -25.70 -5.78
N LEU A 359 13.29 -24.43 -5.94
CA LEU A 359 12.97 -23.66 -7.13
C LEU A 359 13.78 -24.19 -8.32
N GLN A 360 13.10 -24.76 -9.31
CA GLN A 360 13.71 -25.30 -10.52
C GLN A 360 13.61 -24.31 -11.68
N THR A 361 12.48 -23.59 -11.77
CA THR A 361 12.14 -22.75 -12.93
C THR A 361 11.54 -21.42 -12.49
N VAL A 362 12.02 -20.32 -13.10
CA VAL A 362 11.34 -19.02 -13.07
C VAL A 362 10.89 -18.70 -14.49
N ILE A 363 9.59 -18.45 -14.66
CA ILE A 363 9.00 -18.12 -15.96
C ILE A 363 8.75 -16.62 -15.99
N ALA A 364 9.33 -15.91 -16.95
CA ALA A 364 9.06 -14.51 -17.20
C ALA A 364 9.08 -14.25 -18.71
N SER A 365 8.22 -13.36 -19.20
CA SER A 365 8.20 -12.96 -20.60
C SER A 365 9.47 -12.16 -20.96
N ARG A 366 9.85 -11.22 -20.09
CA ARG A 366 11.10 -10.45 -20.15
C ARG A 366 11.41 -9.83 -18.77
N PHE A 367 12.68 -9.81 -18.38
CA PHE A 367 13.17 -9.06 -17.22
C PHE A 367 13.64 -7.67 -17.66
N ASN A 368 12.72 -6.78 -18.06
CA ASN A 368 12.99 -5.39 -18.47
C ASN A 368 13.47 -4.49 -17.30
N THR A 369 14.57 -4.89 -16.66
CA THR A 369 15.11 -4.40 -15.40
C THR A 369 16.00 -3.16 -15.55
N GLY A 370 15.80 -2.37 -16.60
CA GLY A 370 16.71 -1.30 -17.00
C GLY A 370 16.92 -0.20 -15.96
N LYS A 371 16.06 -0.11 -14.93
CA LYS A 371 16.19 0.82 -13.80
C LYS A 371 16.71 0.18 -12.50
N VAL A 372 16.88 -1.14 -12.47
CA VAL A 372 17.32 -1.86 -11.28
C VAL A 372 18.79 -1.56 -11.01
N THR A 373 19.07 -1.08 -9.81
CA THR A 373 20.43 -0.74 -9.36
C THR A 373 21.03 -1.83 -8.46
N ASN A 374 20.18 -2.65 -7.84
CA ASN A 374 20.55 -3.62 -6.83
C ASN A 374 20.02 -5.03 -7.17
N PHE A 375 20.93 -5.90 -7.62
CA PHE A 375 20.70 -7.33 -7.89
C PHE A 375 21.33 -8.23 -6.84
N LYS A 376 21.75 -7.66 -5.71
CA LYS A 376 22.47 -8.38 -4.66
C LYS A 376 21.73 -9.64 -4.25
N ASN A 377 22.43 -10.77 -4.26
CA ASN A 377 21.96 -12.09 -3.81
C ASN A 377 20.66 -12.59 -4.50
N MET A 378 20.29 -12.06 -5.67
CA MET A 378 18.98 -12.32 -6.30
C MET A 378 18.65 -13.82 -6.39
N PHE A 379 19.60 -14.67 -6.79
CA PHE A 379 19.43 -16.13 -6.91
C PHE A 379 20.35 -16.94 -5.97
N TRP A 380 20.80 -16.33 -4.87
CA TRP A 380 21.73 -16.99 -3.95
C TRP A 380 21.14 -18.29 -3.39
N ASN A 381 21.84 -19.42 -3.58
CA ASN A 381 21.41 -20.77 -3.23
C ASN A 381 20.01 -21.15 -3.76
N ALA A 382 19.59 -20.57 -4.89
CA ALA A 382 18.43 -21.06 -5.63
C ALA A 382 18.79 -22.34 -6.39
N ALA A 383 17.92 -23.35 -6.37
CA ALA A 383 18.18 -24.63 -7.03
C ALA A 383 17.89 -24.63 -8.55
N ILE A 384 17.78 -23.45 -9.16
CA ILE A 384 17.50 -23.27 -10.58
C ILE A 384 18.58 -23.95 -11.43
N THR A 385 18.13 -24.64 -12.47
CA THR A 385 19.01 -25.39 -13.40
C THR A 385 19.14 -24.71 -14.75
N SER A 386 18.24 -23.78 -15.07
CA SER A 386 18.28 -22.94 -16.26
C SER A 386 17.71 -21.56 -15.97
N LEU A 387 18.17 -20.55 -16.71
CA LEU A 387 17.68 -19.18 -16.64
C LEU A 387 17.80 -18.55 -18.01
N ASN A 388 16.71 -17.99 -18.53
CA ASN A 388 16.77 -17.14 -19.72
C ASN A 388 17.22 -15.74 -19.32
N THR A 389 18.44 -15.39 -19.71
CA THR A 389 19.11 -14.14 -19.37
C THR A 389 19.00 -13.07 -20.46
N ALA A 390 18.51 -13.42 -21.65
CA ALA A 390 18.44 -12.51 -22.80
C ALA A 390 17.50 -11.32 -22.56
N GLY A 391 16.53 -11.47 -21.66
CA GLY A 391 15.57 -10.43 -21.31
C GLY A 391 16.06 -9.41 -20.29
N PHE A 392 17.19 -9.65 -19.61
CA PHE A 392 17.71 -8.76 -18.55
C PHE A 392 18.34 -7.50 -19.12
N GLU A 393 17.95 -6.36 -18.54
CA GLU A 393 18.54 -5.05 -18.81
C GLU A 393 19.29 -4.58 -17.56
N THR A 394 20.62 -4.46 -17.63
CA THR A 394 21.47 -4.25 -16.44
C THR A 394 22.30 -2.96 -16.48
N GLN A 395 22.04 -2.07 -17.44
CA GLN A 395 22.80 -0.83 -17.63
C GLN A 395 22.83 0.09 -16.41
N SER A 396 21.84 0.01 -15.52
CA SER A 396 21.76 0.78 -14.27
C SER A 396 22.27 0.02 -13.05
N ALA A 397 22.70 -1.23 -13.19
CA ALA A 397 23.13 -2.05 -12.08
C ALA A 397 24.41 -1.49 -11.44
N VAL A 398 24.40 -1.38 -10.12
CA VAL A 398 25.55 -0.95 -9.28
C VAL A 398 26.05 -2.11 -8.43
N ASN A 399 25.16 -2.96 -7.92
CA ASN A 399 25.49 -4.08 -7.06
C ASN A 399 24.95 -5.41 -7.63
N MET A 400 25.85 -6.34 -7.93
CA MET A 400 25.55 -7.72 -8.35
C MET A 400 26.18 -8.77 -7.42
N SER A 401 26.60 -8.35 -6.21
CA SER A 401 27.23 -9.26 -5.24
C SER A 401 26.35 -10.47 -4.95
N GLY A 402 26.95 -11.66 -4.96
CA GLY A 402 26.29 -12.92 -4.65
C GLY A 402 25.12 -13.31 -5.58
N MET A 403 24.92 -12.63 -6.71
CA MET A 403 23.71 -12.79 -7.54
C MET A 403 23.43 -14.25 -7.93
N PHE A 404 24.46 -15.02 -8.27
CA PHE A 404 24.37 -16.44 -8.68
C PHE A 404 25.07 -17.39 -7.72
N TYR A 405 25.35 -16.95 -6.48
CA TYR A 405 26.03 -17.78 -5.48
C TYR A 405 25.30 -19.12 -5.32
N GLY A 406 26.00 -20.24 -5.36
CA GLY A 406 25.44 -21.56 -5.06
C GLY A 406 24.33 -22.04 -6.01
N THR A 407 24.11 -21.37 -7.14
CA THR A 407 23.13 -21.82 -8.14
C THR A 407 23.56 -23.13 -8.79
N ARG A 408 22.59 -23.86 -9.34
CA ARG A 408 22.79 -25.19 -9.97
C ARG A 408 22.77 -25.14 -11.49
N ILE A 409 23.00 -23.96 -12.08
CA ILE A 409 22.97 -23.73 -13.53
C ILE A 409 24.26 -24.26 -14.15
N PRO A 410 24.21 -25.26 -15.06
CA PRO A 410 25.42 -25.80 -15.68
C PRO A 410 26.03 -24.91 -16.75
N ASN A 411 25.19 -24.18 -17.50
CA ASN A 411 25.62 -23.27 -18.55
C ASN A 411 24.95 -21.92 -18.32
N LEU A 412 25.74 -20.91 -17.98
CA LEU A 412 25.23 -19.58 -17.68
C LEU A 412 25.74 -18.59 -18.73
N ASP A 413 24.85 -18.16 -19.61
CA ASP A 413 25.13 -17.13 -20.60
C ASP A 413 24.72 -15.76 -20.06
N LEU A 414 25.66 -14.87 -19.80
CA LEU A 414 25.41 -13.49 -19.37
C LEU A 414 25.87 -12.49 -20.42
N SER A 415 25.95 -12.91 -21.69
CA SER A 415 26.40 -12.04 -22.77
C SER A 415 25.49 -10.83 -22.99
N SER A 416 24.23 -10.85 -22.53
CA SER A 416 23.33 -9.68 -22.58
C SER A 416 23.62 -8.61 -21.51
N PHE A 417 24.40 -8.94 -20.47
CA PHE A 417 24.58 -8.04 -19.33
C PHE A 417 25.53 -6.89 -19.69
N ASN A 418 25.08 -5.67 -19.46
CA ASN A 418 25.92 -4.47 -19.42
C ASN A 418 26.31 -4.20 -17.96
N THR A 419 27.60 -4.29 -17.64
CA THR A 419 28.10 -4.12 -16.26
C THR A 419 28.92 -2.85 -16.05
N GLN A 420 28.91 -1.90 -16.99
CA GLN A 420 29.77 -0.71 -16.95
C GLN A 420 29.64 0.13 -15.67
N ASN A 421 28.48 0.09 -14.99
CA ASN A 421 28.20 0.83 -13.76
C ASN A 421 28.34 0.00 -12.48
N VAL A 422 28.64 -1.30 -12.61
CA VAL A 422 28.71 -2.21 -11.46
C VAL A 422 29.99 -1.92 -10.68
N THR A 423 29.85 -1.78 -9.36
CA THR A 423 30.97 -1.52 -8.44
C THR A 423 31.28 -2.72 -7.53
N ASP A 424 30.30 -3.62 -7.34
CA ASP A 424 30.39 -4.78 -6.45
C ASP A 424 29.92 -6.07 -7.15
N MET A 425 30.87 -6.99 -7.38
CA MET A 425 30.65 -8.36 -7.90
C MET A 425 31.16 -9.41 -6.92
N SER A 426 31.32 -9.05 -5.64
CA SER A 426 31.77 -9.98 -4.61
C SER A 426 30.91 -11.24 -4.57
N THR A 427 31.55 -12.41 -4.47
CA THR A 427 30.92 -13.74 -4.39
C THR A 427 29.89 -14.07 -5.48
N MET A 428 29.82 -13.33 -6.59
CA MET A 428 28.74 -13.42 -7.59
C MET A 428 28.51 -14.85 -8.11
N PHE A 429 29.57 -15.63 -8.28
CA PHE A 429 29.54 -17.02 -8.76
C PHE A 429 30.15 -18.00 -7.75
N ALA A 430 30.34 -17.60 -6.49
CA ALA A 430 30.88 -18.48 -5.48
C ALA A 430 29.94 -19.65 -5.17
N GLY A 431 30.48 -20.80 -4.78
CA GLY A 431 29.69 -21.99 -4.44
C GLY A 431 28.94 -22.65 -5.62
N THR A 432 29.12 -22.17 -6.86
CA THR A 432 28.50 -22.77 -8.05
C THR A 432 29.18 -24.10 -8.41
N GLU A 433 28.77 -25.17 -7.72
CA GLU A 433 29.33 -26.53 -7.87
C GLU A 433 29.05 -27.17 -9.24
N TYR A 434 27.93 -26.78 -9.87
CA TYR A 434 27.41 -27.39 -11.10
C TYR A 434 27.76 -26.59 -12.36
N LEU A 435 28.21 -25.34 -12.22
CA LEU A 435 28.53 -24.48 -13.35
C LEU A 435 29.72 -25.04 -14.12
N THR A 436 29.51 -25.33 -15.41
CA THR A 436 30.53 -25.88 -16.32
C THR A 436 31.12 -24.82 -17.24
N THR A 437 30.25 -23.95 -17.75
CA THR A 437 30.56 -22.93 -18.76
C THR A 437 29.88 -21.62 -18.40
N LEU A 438 30.64 -20.53 -18.46
CA LEU A 438 30.18 -19.18 -18.15
C LEU A 438 30.54 -18.24 -19.30
N TYR A 439 29.56 -17.49 -19.82
CA TYR A 439 29.78 -16.47 -20.85
C TYR A 439 29.61 -15.08 -20.27
N LEU A 440 30.68 -14.29 -20.24
CA LEU A 440 30.74 -12.92 -19.72
C LEU A 440 31.15 -11.94 -20.82
N THR A 441 30.73 -12.21 -22.05
CA THR A 441 31.24 -11.57 -23.29
C THR A 441 31.19 -10.04 -23.26
N ASN A 442 30.19 -9.44 -22.59
CA ASN A 442 29.97 -7.99 -22.53
C ASN A 442 30.21 -7.39 -21.14
N PHE A 443 30.89 -8.12 -20.24
CA PHE A 443 31.23 -7.59 -18.92
C PHE A 443 32.33 -6.52 -19.04
N ASP A 444 31.99 -5.29 -18.67
CA ASP A 444 32.92 -4.21 -18.38
C ASP A 444 33.13 -4.13 -16.87
N THR A 445 34.37 -4.35 -16.44
CA THR A 445 34.71 -4.42 -15.01
C THR A 445 35.58 -3.26 -14.52
N ARG A 446 35.78 -2.22 -15.35
CA ARG A 446 36.67 -1.09 -15.04
C ARG A 446 36.25 -0.31 -13.78
N ASN A 447 34.94 -0.27 -13.51
CA ASN A 447 34.37 0.40 -12.33
C ASN A 447 34.15 -0.53 -11.12
N VAL A 448 34.43 -1.82 -11.26
CA VAL A 448 34.28 -2.78 -10.16
C VAL A 448 35.44 -2.62 -9.19
N THR A 449 35.11 -2.41 -7.92
CA THR A 449 36.09 -2.24 -6.82
C THR A 449 36.13 -3.43 -5.88
N LYS A 450 35.09 -4.28 -5.89
CA LYS A 450 34.97 -5.47 -5.04
C LYS A 450 34.75 -6.74 -5.87
N PHE A 451 35.75 -7.62 -5.84
CA PHE A 451 35.73 -8.94 -6.48
C PHE A 451 36.01 -10.09 -5.50
N ASN A 452 35.93 -9.84 -4.18
CA ASN A 452 36.28 -10.84 -3.18
C ASN A 452 35.49 -12.14 -3.44
N GLU A 453 36.23 -13.25 -3.52
CA GLU A 453 35.66 -14.59 -3.66
C GLU A 453 34.73 -14.77 -4.87
N MET A 454 34.83 -13.97 -5.94
CA MET A 454 33.86 -13.97 -7.05
C MET A 454 33.55 -15.37 -7.61
N PHE A 455 34.55 -16.26 -7.71
CA PHE A 455 34.42 -17.64 -8.16
C PHE A 455 34.82 -18.66 -7.09
N TYR A 456 34.86 -18.28 -5.82
CA TYR A 456 35.30 -19.13 -4.71
C TYR A 456 34.48 -20.42 -4.57
N LEU A 457 35.11 -21.49 -4.09
CA LEU A 457 34.48 -22.76 -3.80
C LEU A 457 35.05 -23.36 -2.50
N GLY A 458 34.35 -23.14 -1.39
CA GLY A 458 34.83 -23.58 -0.07
C GLY A 458 34.59 -25.05 0.27
N ARG A 459 33.68 -25.74 -0.42
CA ARG A 459 33.37 -27.16 -0.17
C ARG A 459 33.95 -28.04 -1.29
N TYR A 460 34.75 -29.04 -0.93
CA TYR A 460 35.46 -29.93 -1.86
C TYR A 460 34.57 -31.03 -2.49
N THR A 461 33.25 -30.86 -2.51
CA THR A 461 32.30 -31.90 -2.92
C THR A 461 32.17 -32.02 -4.44
N ARG A 462 32.18 -30.91 -5.18
CA ARG A 462 32.08 -30.90 -6.65
C ARG A 462 32.54 -29.56 -7.24
N ASP A 463 33.57 -29.58 -8.06
CA ASP A 463 33.94 -28.47 -8.95
C ASP A 463 33.69 -28.90 -10.40
N SER A 464 32.88 -28.15 -11.14
CA SER A 464 32.53 -28.46 -12.54
C SER A 464 33.01 -27.39 -13.52
N LEU A 465 33.52 -26.25 -13.04
CA LEU A 465 33.80 -25.08 -13.85
C LEU A 465 35.07 -25.28 -14.67
N THR A 466 34.93 -25.34 -15.99
CA THR A 466 36.04 -25.61 -16.90
C THR A 466 36.28 -24.48 -17.90
N ARG A 467 35.28 -23.63 -18.16
CA ARG A 467 35.34 -22.58 -19.18
C ARG A 467 34.68 -21.30 -18.72
N ILE A 468 35.42 -20.20 -18.78
CA ILE A 468 34.90 -18.84 -18.65
C ILE A 468 35.28 -18.08 -19.90
N TYR A 469 34.30 -17.50 -20.56
CA TYR A 469 34.47 -16.76 -21.80
C TYR A 469 34.32 -15.25 -21.56
N VAL A 470 35.28 -14.45 -22.05
CA VAL A 470 35.31 -12.99 -21.86
C VAL A 470 35.81 -12.28 -23.13
N LYS A 471 35.59 -10.97 -23.21
CA LYS A 471 36.30 -10.06 -24.14
C LYS A 471 37.37 -9.24 -23.40
N ASN A 472 38.16 -8.47 -24.16
CA ASN A 472 39.29 -7.67 -23.68
C ASN A 472 38.95 -6.67 -22.55
N ASP A 473 37.69 -6.27 -22.41
CA ASP A 473 37.24 -5.29 -21.40
C ASP A 473 37.11 -5.90 -19.98
N PHE A 474 37.23 -7.22 -19.85
CA PHE A 474 37.25 -7.90 -18.56
C PHE A 474 38.63 -7.73 -17.91
N ASN A 475 38.72 -6.86 -16.91
CA ASN A 475 39.95 -6.55 -16.19
C ASN A 475 39.74 -6.56 -14.67
N LEU A 476 40.54 -7.36 -13.97
CA LEU A 476 40.54 -7.45 -12.52
C LEU A 476 41.56 -6.50 -11.87
N SER A 477 42.41 -5.80 -12.62
CA SER A 477 43.50 -4.99 -12.03
C SER A 477 43.04 -3.79 -11.20
N SER A 478 41.78 -3.36 -11.33
CA SER A 478 41.21 -2.19 -10.65
C SER A 478 40.95 -2.40 -9.15
N ALA A 479 40.96 -3.63 -8.63
CA ALA A 479 40.68 -3.89 -7.22
C ALA A 479 41.96 -4.19 -6.40
N PRO A 480 42.35 -3.31 -5.46
CA PRO A 480 43.60 -3.44 -4.71
C PRO A 480 43.64 -4.63 -3.73
N ASN A 481 42.48 -5.16 -3.31
CA ASN A 481 42.35 -6.21 -2.28
C ASN A 481 42.16 -7.64 -2.83
N LEU A 482 42.38 -7.87 -4.13
CA LEU A 482 42.04 -9.09 -4.87
C LEU A 482 42.74 -10.40 -4.47
N ARG A 483 43.76 -10.37 -3.62
CA ARG A 483 44.93 -11.22 -3.87
C ARG A 483 44.91 -12.68 -3.42
N LEU A 484 43.92 -13.18 -2.68
CA LEU A 484 44.02 -14.56 -2.14
C LEU A 484 42.99 -15.58 -2.66
N GLU A 485 41.75 -15.20 -3.02
CA GLU A 485 40.68 -16.22 -3.14
C GLU A 485 39.65 -16.04 -4.26
N ALA A 486 39.87 -15.19 -5.26
CA ALA A 486 38.90 -15.02 -6.36
C ALA A 486 38.50 -16.36 -7.02
N PHE A 487 39.45 -17.28 -7.15
CA PHE A 487 39.25 -18.67 -7.62
C PHE A 487 39.56 -19.71 -6.52
N GLY A 488 39.58 -19.31 -5.25
CA GLY A 488 39.93 -20.18 -4.13
C GLY A 488 39.10 -21.47 -4.17
N GLY A 489 39.75 -22.62 -4.09
CA GLY A 489 39.09 -23.94 -4.13
C GLY A 489 38.69 -24.47 -5.51
N ARG A 490 38.78 -23.68 -6.59
CA ARG A 490 38.60 -24.18 -7.97
C ARG A 490 39.82 -24.98 -8.43
N ARG A 491 39.58 -26.15 -9.01
CA ARG A 491 40.61 -27.14 -9.39
C ARG A 491 40.56 -27.50 -10.88
N LEU A 492 39.40 -27.38 -11.53
CA LEU A 492 39.22 -27.78 -12.92
C LEU A 492 39.58 -26.69 -13.93
N ILE A 493 39.37 -25.42 -13.57
CA ILE A 493 39.80 -24.30 -14.40
C ILE A 493 41.33 -24.16 -14.32
N LYS A 494 41.99 -24.14 -15.48
CA LYS A 494 43.46 -24.17 -15.60
C LYS A 494 43.93 -23.11 -16.58
N THR A 495 45.20 -22.69 -16.47
CA THR A 495 45.83 -21.85 -17.50
C THR A 495 46.13 -22.65 -18.77
N SER A 496 46.45 -21.97 -19.88
CA SER A 496 46.73 -22.65 -21.16
C SER A 496 47.95 -23.57 -21.17
N ASN A 497 48.76 -23.60 -20.09
CA ASN A 497 49.82 -24.60 -19.90
C ASN A 497 49.42 -25.75 -18.94
N GLY A 498 48.16 -25.83 -18.53
CA GLY A 498 47.62 -26.86 -17.64
C GLY A 498 47.93 -26.67 -16.15
N SER A 499 48.61 -25.58 -15.77
CA SER A 499 48.91 -25.28 -14.36
C SER A 499 47.70 -24.75 -13.61
N SER A 500 47.65 -25.06 -12.31
CA SER A 500 46.84 -24.32 -11.34
C SER A 500 47.55 -23.01 -11.00
N CYS A 501 46.78 -21.93 -10.88
CA CYS A 501 47.30 -20.70 -10.32
C CYS A 501 47.33 -20.78 -8.79
N TYR A 502 48.53 -20.90 -8.24
CA TYR A 502 48.80 -20.64 -6.84
C TYR A 502 49.43 -19.25 -6.74
N ILE A 503 48.76 -18.28 -6.09
CA ILE A 503 49.27 -16.92 -5.91
C ILE A 503 49.84 -16.79 -4.49
N PRO A 504 51.14 -17.01 -4.27
CA PRO A 504 51.78 -16.60 -3.03
C PRO A 504 51.81 -15.06 -3.00
N THR A 505 51.56 -14.52 -1.81
CA THR A 505 51.49 -13.08 -1.54
C THR A 505 52.66 -12.29 -2.14
N GLY A 506 52.36 -11.28 -2.96
CA GLY A 506 53.34 -10.26 -3.38
C GLY A 506 53.50 -10.11 -4.89
N GLU A 507 53.33 -11.16 -5.68
CA GLU A 507 53.37 -11.05 -7.15
C GLU A 507 51.97 -10.90 -7.76
N GLN A 508 51.80 -9.87 -8.60
CA GLN A 508 50.55 -9.54 -9.30
C GLN A 508 50.15 -10.65 -10.29
N LEU A 509 48.89 -11.11 -10.21
CA LEU A 509 47.93 -11.67 -11.21
C LEU A 509 48.43 -12.26 -12.56
N LYS A 510 49.68 -12.70 -12.71
CA LYS A 510 50.26 -13.23 -13.98
C LYS A 510 49.49 -14.43 -14.56
N CYS A 511 48.73 -15.15 -13.73
CA CYS A 511 47.95 -16.31 -14.15
C CYS A 511 46.53 -15.98 -14.63
N LEU A 512 46.00 -14.79 -14.35
CA LEU A 512 44.65 -14.34 -14.75
C LEU A 512 44.67 -13.73 -16.16
N ARG A 513 45.35 -14.40 -17.09
CA ARG A 513 45.41 -13.96 -18.49
C ARG A 513 44.15 -14.36 -19.25
N ILE A 514 43.75 -13.51 -20.19
CA ILE A 514 42.80 -13.86 -21.24
C ILE A 514 43.57 -14.65 -22.30
N ASP A 515 43.28 -15.94 -22.43
CA ASP A 515 43.88 -16.85 -23.41
C ASP A 515 43.07 -16.82 -24.74
N ARG A 516 43.71 -17.15 -25.87
CA ARG A 516 43.06 -17.17 -27.22
C ARG A 516 41.96 -18.26 -27.31
N PRO A 517 41.01 -18.14 -28.26
CA PRO A 517 40.02 -19.19 -28.50
C PRO A 517 40.69 -20.56 -28.73
N GLY A 518 40.23 -21.59 -28.01
CA GLY A 518 40.77 -22.96 -28.13
C GLY A 518 41.97 -23.30 -27.23
N ALA A 519 42.53 -22.34 -26.49
CA ALA A 519 43.54 -22.58 -25.46
C ALA A 519 42.88 -22.54 -24.06
N PRO A 520 42.96 -23.61 -23.24
CA PRO A 520 42.24 -23.68 -21.96
C PRO A 520 42.84 -22.70 -20.95
N GLY A 521 42.20 -21.56 -20.66
CA GLY A 521 42.67 -20.56 -19.69
C GLY A 521 41.66 -20.27 -18.56
N TYR A 522 42.06 -19.47 -17.57
CA TYR A 522 41.12 -18.91 -16.58
C TYR A 522 40.03 -18.07 -17.26
N PHE A 523 40.40 -17.40 -18.34
CA PHE A 523 39.51 -16.67 -19.21
C PHE A 523 39.88 -17.02 -20.65
N THR A 524 38.91 -17.46 -21.45
CA THR A 524 39.08 -17.76 -22.87
C THR A 524 38.43 -16.63 -23.67
N GLN A 525 39.17 -16.02 -24.58
CA GLN A 525 38.64 -15.07 -25.54
C GLN A 525 37.69 -15.79 -26.49
N ILE A 526 36.50 -15.22 -26.73
CA ILE A 526 35.58 -15.64 -27.80
C ILE A 526 35.93 -14.91 -29.08
#